data_AF-A0A9E3WTT9-F1
#
_entry.id   AF-A0A9E3WTT9-F1
#
_cell.length_a   1.000
_cell.length_b   1.000
_cell.length_c   1.000
_cell.angle_alpha   90.00
_cell.angle_beta   90.00
_cell.angle_gamma   90.00
#
_symmetry.space_group_name_H-M   'P 1'
#
loop_
_entity.id
_entity.type
_entity.pdbx_description
1 polymer ?
#
loop_
_entity_poly.entity_id
_entity_poly.type
_entity_poly.pdbx_seq_one_letter_code
_entity_poly.pdbx_strand_id
1 'polypeptide(L)'
;MRKLIIAALAPLALAGCSTLANIPASPNVVADATVLDERGAIAVESAYKAAGLALETAVDAGALSGADAAKAAKLEQRAYDAVRAVRAAYDAGNASGYGAALVEARAAVAAALLAVNGG
;
A
#
# COMPACT_ATOMS: atom_id res chain seq x y z
N MET A 1 -51.11 -23.66 37.82
CA MET A 1 -49.71 -23.92 38.24
C MET A 1 -48.89 -24.21 36.97
N ARG A 2 -48.40 -23.30 36.12
CA ARG A 2 -47.82 -21.94 36.20
C ARG A 2 -46.65 -21.83 37.17
N LYS A 3 -45.47 -22.25 36.70
CA LYS A 3 -44.12 -21.70 36.93
C LYS A 3 -43.11 -22.83 36.71
N LEU A 4 -42.28 -22.73 35.66
CA LEU A 4 -40.92 -23.30 35.51
C LEU A 4 -40.50 -23.33 34.02
N ILE A 5 -40.43 -22.17 33.36
CA ILE A 5 -39.70 -22.03 32.09
C ILE A 5 -39.07 -20.63 32.05
N ILE A 6 -38.14 -20.31 32.96
CA ILE A 6 -37.28 -19.13 32.82
C ILE A 6 -35.97 -19.43 33.56
N ALA A 7 -34.94 -19.90 32.86
CA ALA A 7 -33.52 -19.72 33.23
C ALA A 7 -32.59 -20.53 32.29
N ALA A 8 -32.52 -20.18 31.00
CA ALA A 8 -31.48 -20.77 30.13
C ALA A 8 -31.07 -19.87 28.93
N LEU A 9 -31.30 -18.55 29.01
CA LEU A 9 -31.00 -17.63 27.90
C LEU A 9 -29.97 -16.54 28.24
N ALA A 10 -29.19 -16.72 29.32
CA ALA A 10 -28.33 -15.66 29.85
C ALA A 10 -26.82 -15.69 29.50
N PRO A 11 -26.19 -16.69 28.83
CA PRO A 11 -24.74 -16.60 28.59
C PRO A 11 -24.33 -16.03 27.21
N LEU A 12 -25.24 -15.71 26.29
CA LEU A 12 -24.89 -15.23 24.94
C LEU A 12 -24.53 -13.72 24.86
N ALA A 13 -24.69 -12.96 25.94
CA ALA A 13 -24.47 -11.50 25.92
C ALA A 13 -23.02 -11.06 26.18
N LEU A 14 -22.11 -11.95 26.63
CA LEU A 14 -20.73 -11.55 26.98
C LEU A 14 -19.68 -11.84 25.90
N ALA A 15 -20.00 -12.58 24.84
CA ALA A 15 -19.03 -12.91 23.79
C ALA A 15 -18.75 -11.75 22.80
N GLY A 16 -19.51 -10.64 22.86
CA GLY A 16 -19.36 -9.50 21.95
C GLY A 16 -18.34 -8.44 22.40
N CYS A 17 -17.98 -8.40 23.69
CA CYS A 17 -17.12 -7.32 24.24
C CYS A 17 -15.63 -7.47 23.95
N SER A 18 -15.16 -8.57 23.33
CA SER A 18 -13.78 -8.69 22.85
C SER A 18 -13.47 -7.74 21.68
N THR A 19 -14.48 -7.11 21.08
CA THR A 19 -14.33 -6.08 20.03
C THR A 19 -14.07 -4.68 20.57
N LEU A 20 -14.34 -4.41 21.87
CA LEU A 20 -14.10 -3.09 22.49
C LEU A 20 -12.61 -2.80 22.71
N ALA A 21 -11.76 -3.83 22.78
CA ALA A 21 -10.33 -3.67 22.97
C ALA A 21 -9.61 -3.10 21.73
N ASN A 22 -10.25 -3.14 20.55
CA ASN A 22 -9.70 -2.64 19.29
C ASN A 22 -10.38 -1.34 18.81
N ILE A 23 -11.19 -0.69 19.66
CA ILE A 23 -11.74 0.62 19.31
C ILE A 23 -10.61 1.66 19.45
N PRO A 24 -10.30 2.41 18.39
CA PRO A 24 -9.32 3.48 18.44
C PRO A 24 -9.65 4.47 19.56
N ALA A 25 -8.64 4.99 20.24
CA ALA A 25 -8.82 5.92 21.37
C ALA A 25 -9.63 7.18 21.00
N SER A 26 -9.67 7.54 19.71
CA SER A 26 -10.61 8.53 19.17
C SER A 26 -10.75 8.36 17.64
N PRO A 27 -11.82 8.90 17.03
CA PRO A 27 -11.94 8.98 15.58
C PRO A 27 -10.76 9.67 14.88
N ASN A 28 -10.09 10.61 15.56
CA ASN A 28 -8.93 11.32 15.01
C ASN A 28 -7.77 10.38 14.72
N VAL A 29 -7.58 9.31 15.50
CA VAL A 29 -6.49 8.34 15.26
C VAL A 29 -6.68 7.62 13.93
N VAL A 30 -7.92 7.32 13.55
CA VAL A 30 -8.23 6.72 12.25
C VAL A 30 -8.07 7.73 11.13
N ALA A 31 -8.53 8.97 11.33
CA ALA A 31 -8.35 10.04 10.37
C ALA A 31 -6.87 10.34 10.09
N ASP A 32 -6.04 10.45 11.14
CA ASP A 32 -4.60 10.69 11.01
C ASP A 32 -3.89 9.53 10.29
N ALA A 33 -4.29 8.29 10.56
CA ALA A 33 -3.78 7.12 9.85
C ALA A 33 -4.13 7.20 8.35
N THR A 34 -5.37 7.53 7.99
CA THR A 34 -5.77 7.67 6.58
C THR A 34 -5.02 8.80 5.87
N VAL A 35 -4.74 9.91 6.54
CA VAL A 35 -3.95 11.02 5.99
C VAL A 35 -2.49 10.59 5.78
N LEU A 36 -1.90 9.86 6.73
CA LEU A 36 -0.54 9.35 6.60
C LEU A 36 -0.43 8.34 5.46
N ASP A 37 -1.42 7.47 5.33
CA ASP A 37 -1.49 6.50 4.25
C ASP A 37 -1.59 7.21 2.90
N GLU A 38 -2.49 8.19 2.72
CA GLU A 38 -2.56 8.97 1.46
C GLU A 38 -1.22 9.63 1.11
N ARG A 39 -0.53 10.21 2.09
CA ARG A 39 0.80 10.79 1.89
C ARG A 39 1.81 9.74 1.44
N GLY A 40 1.72 8.52 1.97
CA GLY A 40 2.52 7.38 1.55
C GLY A 40 2.30 7.03 0.06
N ALA A 41 1.03 6.97 -0.36
CA ALA A 41 0.66 6.69 -1.74
C ALA A 41 1.16 7.78 -2.70
N ILE A 42 0.92 9.05 -2.36
CA ILE A 42 1.42 10.19 -3.15
C ILE A 42 2.94 10.19 -3.25
N ALA A 43 3.65 9.85 -2.16
CA ALA A 43 5.11 9.81 -2.15
C ALA A 43 5.67 8.77 -3.13
N VAL A 44 5.12 7.54 -3.15
CA VAL A 44 5.59 6.50 -4.08
C VAL A 44 5.21 6.81 -5.53
N GLU A 45 4.05 7.43 -5.78
CA GLU A 45 3.66 7.89 -7.12
C GLU A 45 4.59 9.00 -7.64
N SER A 46 4.96 9.94 -6.78
CA SER A 46 5.88 11.02 -7.13
C SER A 46 7.27 10.48 -7.42
N ALA A 47 7.75 9.52 -6.61
CA ALA A 47 9.02 8.86 -6.84
C ALA A 47 9.04 8.05 -8.13
N TYR A 48 7.95 7.34 -8.45
CA TYR A 48 7.80 6.63 -9.72
C TYR A 48 7.86 7.57 -10.92
N LYS A 49 7.15 8.71 -10.89
CA LYS A 49 7.21 9.71 -11.96
C LYS A 49 8.64 10.25 -12.14
N ALA A 50 9.35 10.51 -11.05
CA ALA A 50 10.74 10.95 -11.11
C ALA A 50 11.66 9.86 -11.71
N ALA A 51 11.45 8.59 -11.36
CA ALA A 51 12.20 7.47 -11.94
C ALA A 51 11.93 7.32 -13.44
N GLY A 52 10.67 7.44 -13.88
CA GLY A 52 10.30 7.43 -15.29
C GLY A 52 10.99 8.54 -16.09
N LEU A 53 10.97 9.77 -15.56
CA LEU A 53 11.67 10.90 -16.19
C LEU A 53 13.19 10.66 -16.30
N ALA A 54 13.80 10.07 -15.27
CA ALA A 54 15.22 9.76 -15.29
C ALA A 54 15.55 8.66 -16.32
N LEU A 55 14.70 7.65 -16.46
CA LEU A 55 14.83 6.59 -17.45
C LEU A 55 14.66 7.12 -18.89
N GLU A 56 13.64 7.94 -19.13
CA GLU A 56 13.42 8.61 -20.42
C GLU A 56 14.64 9.44 -20.80
N THR A 57 15.13 10.28 -19.87
CA THR A 57 16.34 11.09 -20.07
C THR A 57 17.56 10.22 -20.38
N ALA A 58 17.71 9.07 -19.71
CA ALA A 58 18.84 8.17 -19.94
C ALA A 58 18.79 7.48 -21.31
N VAL A 59 17.60 7.14 -21.80
CA VAL A 59 17.40 6.62 -23.15
C VAL A 59 17.72 7.69 -24.19
N ASP A 60 17.18 8.90 -24.02
CA ASP A 60 17.38 10.02 -24.94
C ASP A 60 18.85 10.47 -25.01
N ALA A 61 19.55 10.43 -23.87
CA ALA A 61 20.99 10.70 -23.81
C ALA A 61 21.87 9.56 -24.36
N GLY A 62 21.27 8.43 -24.73
CA GLY A 62 21.98 7.23 -25.20
C GLY A 62 22.74 6.48 -24.09
N ALA A 63 22.55 6.85 -22.82
CA ALA A 63 23.16 6.18 -21.67
C ALA A 63 22.52 4.80 -21.42
N LEU A 64 21.25 4.62 -21.81
CA LEU A 64 20.51 3.38 -21.69
C LEU A 64 20.09 2.91 -23.10
N SER A 65 20.59 1.75 -23.53
CA SER A 65 20.28 1.22 -24.87
C SER A 65 20.25 -0.31 -24.92
N GLY A 66 19.71 -0.87 -26.01
CA GLY A 66 19.72 -2.31 -26.27
C GLY A 66 19.13 -3.15 -25.13
N ALA A 67 19.92 -4.11 -24.64
CA ALA A 67 19.50 -5.03 -23.59
C ALA A 67 19.25 -4.33 -22.25
N ASP A 68 20.01 -3.28 -21.93
CA ASP A 68 19.86 -2.53 -20.67
C ASP A 68 18.59 -1.69 -20.69
N ALA A 69 18.24 -1.09 -21.83
CA ALA A 69 16.95 -0.42 -22.01
C ALA A 69 15.77 -1.39 -21.85
N ALA A 70 15.87 -2.60 -22.42
CA ALA A 70 14.84 -3.62 -22.25
C ALA A 70 14.72 -4.10 -20.79
N LYS A 71 15.84 -4.21 -20.07
CA LYS A 71 15.86 -4.55 -18.64
C LYS A 71 15.21 -3.44 -17.81
N ALA A 72 15.55 -2.19 -18.07
CA ALA A 72 14.98 -1.04 -17.38
C ALA A 72 13.47 -0.93 -17.60
N ALA A 73 12.99 -1.13 -18.84
CA ALA A 73 11.56 -1.12 -19.15
C ALA A 73 10.78 -2.17 -18.34
N LYS A 74 11.36 -3.36 -18.11
CA LYS A 74 10.75 -4.38 -17.24
C LYS A 74 10.70 -3.95 -15.77
N LEU A 75 11.74 -3.27 -15.29
CA LEU A 75 11.80 -2.75 -13.92
C LEU A 75 10.80 -1.59 -13.74
N GLU A 76 10.66 -0.73 -14.74
CA GLU A 76 9.67 0.34 -14.77
C GLU A 76 8.25 -0.22 -14.75
N GLN A 77 7.94 -1.22 -15.58
CA GLN A 77 6.63 -1.87 -15.57
C GLN A 77 6.32 -2.48 -14.19
N ARG A 78 7.30 -3.13 -13.55
CA ARG A 78 7.13 -3.65 -12.18
C ARG A 78 6.86 -2.53 -11.18
N ALA A 79 7.56 -1.40 -11.30
CA ALA A 79 7.34 -0.24 -10.45
C ALA A 79 5.93 0.35 -10.65
N TYR A 80 5.46 0.45 -11.90
CA TYR A 80 4.11 0.86 -12.23
C TYR A 80 3.06 -0.04 -11.56
N ASP A 81 3.20 -1.36 -11.73
CA ASP A 81 2.25 -2.33 -11.16
C ASP A 81 2.21 -2.25 -9.63
N ALA A 82 3.37 -2.11 -8.98
CA ALA A 82 3.46 -1.99 -7.53
C ALA A 82 2.85 -0.67 -7.01
N VAL A 83 3.07 0.46 -7.69
CA VAL A 83 2.44 1.74 -7.34
C VAL A 83 0.93 1.67 -7.52
N ARG A 84 0.44 1.01 -8.58
CA ARG A 84 -1.00 0.75 -8.75
C ARG A 84 -1.58 -0.11 -7.63
N ALA A 85 -0.84 -1.10 -7.14
CA ALA A 85 -1.27 -1.91 -6.01
C ALA A 85 -1.41 -1.08 -4.73
N VAL A 86 -0.52 -0.12 -4.48
CA VAL A 86 -0.65 0.83 -3.36
C VAL A 86 -1.93 1.65 -3.48
N ARG A 87 -2.18 2.26 -4.64
CA ARG A 87 -3.38 3.07 -4.85
C ARG A 87 -4.65 2.24 -4.70
N ALA A 88 -4.68 1.03 -5.26
CA ALA A 88 -5.82 0.12 -5.10
C ALA A 88 -6.05 -0.29 -3.63
N ALA A 89 -4.98 -0.53 -2.87
CA ALA A 89 -5.09 -0.86 -1.44
C ALA A 89 -5.57 0.33 -0.58
N TYR A 90 -5.16 1.55 -0.94
CA TYR A 90 -5.67 2.78 -0.32
C TYR A 90 -7.16 3.00 -0.64
N ASP A 91 -7.54 2.93 -1.92
CA ASP A 91 -8.92 3.14 -2.40
C ASP A 91 -9.89 2.11 -1.80
N ALA A 92 -9.40 0.91 -1.47
CA ALA A 92 -10.13 -0.12 -0.75
C ALA A 92 -10.28 0.16 0.77
N GLY A 93 -9.98 1.37 1.23
CA GLY A 93 -10.11 1.80 2.62
C GLY A 93 -8.95 1.34 3.50
N ASN A 94 -7.71 1.46 3.01
CA ASN A 94 -6.49 0.99 3.68
C ASN A 94 -6.56 -0.51 4.00
N ALA A 95 -6.82 -1.31 2.98
CA ALA A 95 -6.95 -2.75 3.11
C ALA A 95 -5.72 -3.38 3.80
N SER A 96 -5.94 -4.52 4.48
CA SER A 96 -4.86 -5.32 5.06
C SER A 96 -3.84 -5.65 3.97
N GLY A 97 -2.64 -5.08 4.07
CA GLY A 97 -1.60 -5.20 3.03
C GLY A 97 -1.13 -3.86 2.44
N TYR A 98 -1.79 -2.74 2.74
CA TYR A 98 -1.35 -1.40 2.30
C TYR A 98 0.13 -1.14 2.62
N GLY A 99 0.55 -1.39 3.86
CA GLY A 99 1.95 -1.22 4.26
C GLY A 99 2.94 -2.13 3.50
N ALA A 100 2.54 -3.36 3.17
CA ALA A 100 3.36 -4.27 2.38
C ALA A 100 3.47 -3.80 0.92
N ALA A 101 2.35 -3.35 0.34
CA ALA A 101 2.33 -2.75 -0.99
C ALA A 101 3.21 -1.49 -1.05
N LEU A 102 3.20 -0.64 -0.01
CA LEU A 102 4.09 0.52 0.07
C LEU A 102 5.57 0.14 0.06
N VAL A 103 5.95 -0.89 0.84
CA VAL A 103 7.33 -1.38 0.88
C VAL A 103 7.75 -1.93 -0.47
N GLU A 104 6.87 -2.72 -1.11
CA GLU A 104 7.13 -3.28 -2.44
C GLU A 104 7.25 -2.19 -3.51
N ALA A 105 6.36 -1.20 -3.52
CA ALA A 105 6.41 -0.07 -4.45
C ALA A 105 7.71 0.72 -4.30
N ARG A 106 8.14 1.01 -3.07
CA ARG A 106 9.43 1.67 -2.81
C ARG A 106 10.60 0.87 -3.36
N ALA A 107 10.63 -0.44 -3.14
CA ALA A 107 11.68 -1.31 -3.63
C ALA A 107 11.69 -1.38 -5.17
N ALA A 108 10.53 -1.47 -5.80
CA ALA A 108 10.40 -1.52 -7.26
C ALA A 108 10.82 -0.18 -7.91
N VAL A 109 10.39 0.95 -7.36
CA VAL A 109 10.80 2.29 -7.83
C VAL A 109 12.31 2.48 -7.66
N ALA A 110 12.89 2.07 -6.53
CA ALA A 110 14.33 2.14 -6.33
C ALA A 110 15.10 1.27 -7.35
N ALA A 111 14.61 0.07 -7.65
CA ALA A 111 15.21 -0.79 -8.67
C ALA A 111 15.13 -0.18 -10.08
N ALA A 112 14.00 0.45 -10.43
CA ALA A 112 13.84 1.16 -11.70
C ALA A 112 14.81 2.35 -11.80
N LEU A 113 14.93 3.15 -10.73
CA LEU A 113 15.86 4.28 -10.69
C LEU A 113 17.33 3.84 -10.80
N LEU A 114 17.71 2.75 -10.13
CA LEU A 114 19.08 2.21 -10.21
C LEU A 114 19.46 1.72 -11.61
N ALA A 115 18.48 1.37 -12.45
CA ALA A 115 18.75 0.96 -13.83
C ALA A 115 19.35 2.10 -14.68
N VAL A 116 19.13 3.37 -14.30
CA VAL A 116 19.72 4.54 -14.96
C VAL A 116 21.26 4.54 -14.89
N ASN A 117 21.85 3.96 -13.85
CA ASN A 117 23.31 3.96 -13.65
C ASN A 117 24.03 2.77 -14.30
N GLY A 118 23.36 1.95 -15.13
CA GLY A 118 23.99 0.83 -15.83
C GLY A 118 24.49 -0.29 -14.90
N GLY A 119 23.68 -0.63 -13.88
CA GLY A 119 24.08 -1.49 -12.75
C GLY A 119 24.74 -2.82 -13.07
#